data_AF-A0A956BHZ3-F1
#
_entry.id   AF-A0A956BHZ3-F1
#
_cell.length_a   1.000
_cell.length_b   1.000
_cell.length_c   1.000
_cell.angle_alpha   90.00
_cell.angle_beta   90.00
_cell.angle_gamma   90.00
#
_symmetry.space_group_name_H-M   'P 1'
#
loop_
_entity.id
_entity.type
_entity.pdbx_description
1 polymer ?
#
loop_
_entity_poly.entity_id
_entity_poly.type
_entity_poly.pdbx_seq_one_letter_code
_entity_poly.pdbx_strand_id
1 'polypeptide(L)'
;MSKSTSLLRMAALGVVILSVSACDTDQAPPPRYRTTIDELLLENARTCNSGFLYPQELIDGIGVQLVEELICMDDSWLEFYEPCEEVGCIWAHGPQPLAIRPEVIQALREVALEENDFISITAGYRDVAMQYYSRWYKENCNSDFAAAIPGGSNHQGGRAVDIRYPAFWNDALLAGGFVHPIPNDTPHYELYMDATFREESEDLKELSILAFQRLWNRNNPNDLIPEDGVYGADTKEALGSSPVEGFPIGAICSPVGEGDPDEDMGGEVLQDVSEGPADLHSQSDTGEGMEDSSAPDPEVQGEVFGGGDQSVGSDSSLASDAPSGFDSVSTEDPDVEVGASVPSERFATVGQQGLVESGCAQTG
;
A
#
# COMPACT_ATOMS: atom_id res chain seq x y z
N MET A 1 -8.64 85.57 -58.94
CA MET A 1 -7.79 85.74 -57.75
C MET A 1 -8.04 84.57 -56.82
N SER A 2 -7.12 83.61 -56.72
CA SER A 2 -7.16 82.56 -55.70
C SER A 2 -5.73 82.17 -55.37
N LYS A 3 -5.33 82.38 -54.12
CA LYS A 3 -4.03 81.99 -53.56
C LYS A 3 -4.17 80.56 -53.04
N SER A 4 -3.28 79.66 -53.46
CA SER A 4 -3.15 78.33 -52.86
C SER A 4 -1.84 78.28 -52.08
N THR A 5 -1.94 78.08 -50.78
CA THR A 5 -0.85 77.96 -49.81
C THR A 5 -0.49 76.49 -49.64
N SER A 6 0.78 76.14 -49.88
CA SER A 6 1.32 74.80 -49.69
C SER A 6 1.73 74.59 -48.22
N LEU A 7 1.20 73.56 -47.58
CA LEU A 7 1.47 73.17 -46.19
C LEU A 7 2.54 72.07 -46.17
N LEU A 8 3.69 72.40 -45.57
CA LEU A 8 4.82 71.50 -45.30
C LEU A 8 4.48 70.66 -44.05
N ARG A 9 4.42 69.32 -44.17
CA ARG A 9 4.31 68.41 -43.00
C ARG A 9 5.72 67.92 -42.62
N MET A 10 6.19 68.30 -41.44
CA MET A 10 7.33 67.67 -40.77
C MET A 10 6.88 66.34 -40.16
N ALA A 11 7.57 65.25 -40.49
CA ALA A 11 7.46 63.98 -39.79
C ALA A 11 8.44 63.98 -38.60
N ALA A 12 7.91 63.86 -37.38
CA ALA A 12 8.71 63.67 -36.17
C ALA A 12 9.06 62.18 -36.05
N LEU A 13 10.36 61.87 -36.02
CA LEU A 13 10.88 60.54 -35.77
C LEU A 13 10.87 60.30 -34.25
N GLY A 14 9.87 59.59 -33.76
CA GLY A 14 9.79 59.17 -32.36
C GLY A 14 10.66 57.95 -32.12
N VAL A 15 11.72 58.10 -31.32
CA VAL A 15 12.53 56.99 -30.81
C VAL A 15 11.74 56.33 -29.68
N VAL A 16 11.21 55.13 -29.95
CA VAL A 16 10.60 54.27 -28.93
C VAL A 16 11.73 53.51 -28.23
N ILE A 17 12.03 53.89 -26.99
CA ILE A 17 12.93 53.12 -26.13
C ILE A 17 12.11 51.97 -25.55
N LEU A 18 12.28 50.77 -26.12
CA LEU A 18 11.75 49.52 -25.58
C LEU A 18 12.61 49.13 -24.37
N SER A 19 12.12 49.43 -23.17
CA SER A 19 12.65 48.86 -21.92
C SER A 19 12.27 47.38 -21.87
N VAL A 20 13.23 46.50 -22.18
CA VAL A 20 13.08 45.05 -22.04
C VAL A 20 13.14 44.74 -20.54
N SER A 21 11.98 44.58 -19.92
CA SER A 21 11.88 44.06 -18.57
C SER A 21 12.20 42.57 -18.66
N ALA A 22 13.42 42.18 -18.26
CA ALA A 22 13.77 40.78 -18.13
C ALA A 22 12.83 40.15 -17.09
N CYS A 23 11.92 39.30 -17.55
CA CYS A 23 11.17 38.41 -16.68
C CYS A 23 12.18 37.39 -16.13
N ASP A 24 12.65 37.64 -14.92
CA ASP A 24 13.37 36.69 -14.08
C ASP A 24 12.42 35.52 -13.80
N THR A 25 12.35 34.55 -14.71
CA THR A 25 11.36 33.46 -14.73
C THR A 25 12.00 32.08 -14.88
N ASP A 26 13.23 31.89 -14.40
CA ASP A 26 13.89 30.57 -14.46
C ASP A 26 14.72 30.24 -13.20
N GLN A 27 14.34 30.76 -12.03
CA GLN A 27 14.66 30.03 -10.81
C GLN A 27 13.48 29.12 -10.51
N ALA A 28 13.57 27.88 -11.03
CA ALA A 28 12.85 26.77 -10.42
C ALA A 28 13.04 26.90 -8.90
N PRO A 29 11.94 26.82 -8.11
CA PRO A 29 12.05 26.92 -6.66
C PRO A 29 13.16 25.96 -6.22
N PRO A 30 14.05 26.38 -5.29
CA PRO A 30 15.08 25.48 -4.79
C PRO A 30 14.40 24.19 -4.35
N PRO A 31 14.96 23.01 -4.67
CA PRO A 31 14.34 21.72 -4.34
C PRO A 31 13.97 21.78 -2.86
N ARG A 32 12.66 21.68 -2.56
CA ARG A 32 12.20 21.74 -1.18
C ARG A 32 12.91 20.60 -0.46
N TYR A 33 13.58 20.96 0.63
CA TYR A 33 14.20 20.02 1.53
C TYR A 33 13.11 19.05 2.00
N ARG A 34 13.39 17.76 1.82
CA ARG A 34 12.49 16.61 1.89
C ARG A 34 11.72 16.59 3.20
N THR A 35 10.41 16.80 3.14
CA THR A 35 9.55 16.64 4.30
C THR A 35 9.61 15.18 4.72
N THR A 36 9.91 14.90 5.99
CA THR A 36 9.86 13.52 6.48
C THR A 36 8.41 13.07 6.68
N ILE A 37 8.19 11.76 6.76
CA ILE A 37 6.85 11.25 7.06
C ILE A 37 6.36 11.81 8.40
N ASP A 38 7.19 11.85 9.45
CA ASP A 38 6.80 12.43 10.74
C ASP A 38 6.49 13.94 10.68
N GLU A 39 7.21 14.71 9.87
CA GLU A 39 6.91 16.12 9.66
C GLU A 39 5.55 16.33 8.97
N LEU A 40 5.27 15.51 7.94
CA LEU A 40 3.97 15.48 7.25
C LEU A 40 2.84 15.07 8.21
N LEU A 41 3.06 14.02 9.02
CA LEU A 41 2.11 13.58 10.02
C LEU A 41 1.85 14.67 11.06
N LEU A 42 2.89 15.38 11.53
CA LEU A 42 2.75 16.49 12.47
C LEU A 42 1.95 17.66 11.89
N GLU A 43 2.10 17.95 10.59
CA GLU A 43 1.27 18.94 9.90
C GLU A 43 -0.19 18.50 9.84
N ASN A 44 -0.44 17.25 9.46
CA ASN A 44 -1.80 16.68 9.37
C ASN A 44 -2.49 16.59 10.75
N ALA A 45 -1.73 16.37 11.82
CA ALA A 45 -2.21 16.32 13.20
C ALA A 45 -2.96 17.59 13.61
N ARG A 46 -2.57 18.73 13.03
CA ARG A 46 -3.15 20.03 13.37
C ARG A 46 -4.57 20.17 12.85
N THR A 47 -4.92 19.44 11.79
CA THR A 47 -6.19 19.61 11.12
C THR A 47 -7.11 18.42 11.36
N CYS A 48 -6.61 17.18 11.28
CA CYS A 48 -7.41 15.94 11.28
C CYS A 48 -8.72 16.02 10.46
N ASN A 49 -8.80 16.93 9.47
CA ASN A 49 -10.06 17.41 8.89
C ASN A 49 -10.25 17.03 7.42
N SER A 50 -9.29 16.36 6.79
CA SER A 50 -9.26 16.18 5.33
C SER A 50 -10.01 14.95 4.81
N GLY A 51 -10.59 14.11 5.68
CA GLY A 51 -10.88 12.73 5.29
C GLY A 51 -9.57 11.97 5.11
N PHE A 52 -9.54 10.69 5.47
CA PHE A 52 -8.30 9.92 5.38
C PHE A 52 -7.95 9.68 3.91
N LEU A 53 -7.05 10.49 3.36
CA LEU A 53 -6.42 10.29 2.06
C LEU A 53 -4.91 10.34 2.27
N TYR A 54 -4.20 9.41 1.63
CA TYR A 54 -2.74 9.47 1.60
C TYR A 54 -2.32 10.71 0.80
N PRO A 55 -1.33 11.49 1.29
CA PRO A 55 -0.71 12.53 0.50
C PRO A 55 -0.13 11.93 -0.78
N GLN A 56 -0.37 12.58 -1.93
CA GLN A 56 0.06 12.04 -3.23
C GLN A 56 1.58 11.88 -3.28
N GLU A 57 2.31 12.78 -2.61
CA GLU A 57 3.76 12.74 -2.49
C GLU A 57 4.26 11.48 -1.78
N LEU A 58 3.50 10.94 -0.81
CA LEU A 58 3.86 9.70 -0.12
C LEU A 58 3.79 8.51 -1.08
N ILE A 59 2.77 8.50 -1.95
CA ILE A 59 2.56 7.44 -2.93
C ILE A 59 3.57 7.55 -4.05
N ASP A 60 3.65 8.70 -4.71
CA ASP A 60 4.53 8.94 -5.86
C ASP A 60 6.02 8.92 -5.47
N GLY A 61 6.32 9.14 -4.19
CA GLY A 61 7.66 9.13 -3.62
C GLY A 61 8.05 7.76 -3.08
N ILE A 62 8.10 7.64 -1.75
CA ILE A 62 8.58 6.41 -1.10
C ILE A 62 7.69 5.20 -1.39
N GLY A 63 6.38 5.37 -1.60
CA GLY A 63 5.46 4.28 -1.92
C GLY A 63 5.85 3.54 -3.21
N VAL A 64 6.08 4.28 -4.31
CA VAL A 64 6.57 3.72 -5.58
C VAL A 64 7.92 3.03 -5.38
N GLN A 65 8.87 3.63 -4.66
CA GLN A 65 10.18 3.01 -4.41
C GLN A 65 10.08 1.69 -3.64
N LEU A 66 9.13 1.57 -2.72
CA LEU A 66 8.90 0.34 -1.97
C LEU A 66 8.29 -0.76 -2.86
N VAL A 67 7.36 -0.39 -3.74
CA VAL A 67 6.82 -1.34 -4.74
C VAL A 67 7.92 -1.79 -5.70
N GLU A 68 8.74 -0.86 -6.19
CA GLU A 68 9.88 -1.18 -7.06
C GLU A 68 10.92 -2.08 -6.36
N GLU A 69 11.22 -1.84 -5.08
CA GLU A 69 12.15 -2.70 -4.32
C GLU A 69 11.59 -4.11 -4.13
N LEU A 70 10.26 -4.26 -3.93
CA LEU A 70 9.60 -5.56 -3.90
C LEU A 70 9.68 -6.29 -5.24
N ILE A 71 9.42 -5.59 -6.35
CA ILE A 71 9.57 -6.15 -7.70
C ILE A 71 11.03 -6.54 -7.97
N CYS A 72 12.00 -5.77 -7.46
CA CYS A 72 13.41 -6.13 -7.55
C CYS A 72 13.80 -7.33 -6.67
N MET A 73 13.03 -7.65 -5.63
CA MET A 73 13.22 -8.83 -4.79
C MET A 73 12.70 -10.08 -5.49
N ASP A 74 11.50 -10.00 -6.06
CA ASP A 74 10.90 -11.01 -6.93
C ASP A 74 9.78 -10.34 -7.73
N ASP A 75 9.85 -10.44 -9.06
CA ASP A 75 8.91 -9.75 -9.95
C ASP A 75 7.52 -10.43 -10.00
N SER A 76 7.35 -11.59 -9.34
CA SER A 76 6.04 -12.24 -9.20
C SER A 76 5.16 -11.64 -8.11
N TRP A 77 5.71 -10.83 -7.19
CA TRP A 77 4.95 -10.36 -6.01
C TRP A 77 3.85 -9.36 -6.35
N LEU A 78 4.16 -8.38 -7.20
CA LEU A 78 3.29 -7.25 -7.49
C LEU A 78 3.38 -6.89 -8.96
N GLU A 79 2.24 -6.55 -9.53
CA GLU A 79 2.13 -6.00 -10.87
C GLU A 79 1.43 -4.65 -10.80
N PHE A 80 1.94 -3.68 -11.57
CA PHE A 80 1.24 -2.42 -11.79
C PHE A 80 0.09 -2.63 -12.77
N TYR A 81 -1.10 -2.12 -12.44
CA TYR A 81 -2.23 -2.09 -13.35
C TYR A 81 -2.50 -0.66 -13.85
N GLU A 82 -2.97 -0.56 -15.09
CA GLU A 82 -3.42 0.72 -15.67
C GLU A 82 -4.94 0.88 -15.41
N PRO A 83 -5.36 1.96 -14.72
CA PRO A 83 -6.78 2.22 -14.51
C PRO A 83 -7.53 2.52 -15.81
N CYS A 84 -8.69 1.89 -16.01
CA CYS A 84 -9.57 2.17 -17.14
C CYS A 84 -11.04 2.00 -16.78
N GLU A 85 -11.93 2.60 -17.59
CA GLU A 85 -13.40 2.57 -17.43
C GLU A 85 -14.07 1.70 -18.53
N GLU A 86 -13.34 0.77 -19.13
CA GLU A 86 -13.88 -0.19 -20.11
C GLU A 86 -14.36 -1.48 -19.44
N VAL A 87 -15.26 -2.22 -20.07
CA VAL A 87 -15.73 -3.51 -19.53
C VAL A 87 -14.55 -4.45 -19.27
N GLY A 88 -14.51 -5.03 -18.07
CA GLY A 88 -13.40 -5.87 -17.62
C GLY A 88 -12.20 -5.11 -17.07
N CYS A 89 -12.25 -3.78 -16.97
CA CYS A 89 -11.21 -2.96 -16.37
C CYS A 89 -11.34 -2.80 -14.86
N ILE A 90 -10.24 -2.35 -14.26
CA ILE A 90 -10.15 -1.89 -12.88
C ILE A 90 -9.99 -0.36 -12.92
N TRP A 91 -10.79 0.36 -12.14
CA TRP A 91 -10.65 1.80 -11.93
C TRP A 91 -10.16 2.09 -10.51
N ALA A 92 -9.06 2.84 -10.40
CA ALA A 92 -8.49 3.29 -9.14
C ALA A 92 -9.22 4.55 -8.63
N HIS A 93 -10.04 4.41 -7.60
CA HIS A 93 -10.74 5.52 -6.97
C HIS A 93 -9.95 6.12 -5.82
N GLY A 94 -9.01 7.00 -6.16
CA GLY A 94 -8.21 7.74 -5.20
C GLY A 94 -6.74 7.34 -5.21
N PRO A 95 -5.94 8.00 -4.36
CA PRO A 95 -4.50 7.89 -4.39
C PRO A 95 -4.05 6.54 -3.80
N GLN A 96 -3.36 5.74 -4.63
CA GLN A 96 -2.81 4.42 -4.28
C GLN A 96 -1.67 4.04 -5.24
N PRO A 97 -0.77 3.12 -4.88
CA PRO A 97 0.40 2.75 -5.70
C PRO A 97 0.10 2.08 -7.05
N LEU A 98 -1.18 1.85 -7.39
CA LEU A 98 -1.62 1.15 -8.61
C LEU A 98 -0.96 -0.23 -8.81
N ALA A 99 -0.53 -0.86 -7.71
CA ALA A 99 0.05 -2.19 -7.69
C ALA A 99 -0.80 -3.10 -6.81
N ILE A 100 -0.85 -4.38 -7.17
CA ILE A 100 -1.43 -5.46 -6.36
C ILE A 100 -0.90 -6.80 -6.89
N ARG A 101 -1.15 -7.91 -6.18
CA ARG A 101 -0.78 -9.23 -6.67
C ARG A 101 -1.42 -9.52 -8.04
N PRO A 102 -0.68 -10.09 -9.01
CA PRO A 102 -1.21 -10.39 -10.34
C PRO A 102 -2.51 -11.22 -10.33
N GLU A 103 -2.62 -12.17 -9.40
CA GLU A 103 -3.82 -13.02 -9.27
C GLU A 103 -5.06 -12.21 -8.88
N VAL A 104 -4.90 -11.16 -8.07
CA VAL A 104 -6.00 -10.27 -7.71
C VAL A 104 -6.41 -9.39 -8.88
N ILE A 105 -5.44 -8.89 -9.67
CA ILE A 105 -5.73 -8.14 -10.91
C ILE A 105 -6.56 -9.02 -11.84
N GLN A 106 -6.11 -10.25 -12.07
CA GLN A 106 -6.80 -11.20 -12.93
C GLN A 106 -8.24 -11.46 -12.44
N ALA A 107 -8.41 -11.81 -11.17
CA ALA A 107 -9.72 -12.11 -10.60
C ALA A 107 -10.68 -10.91 -10.68
N LEU A 108 -10.19 -9.69 -10.42
CA LEU A 108 -11.00 -8.48 -10.56
C LEU A 108 -11.43 -8.21 -12.00
N ARG A 109 -10.55 -8.43 -12.98
CA ARG A 109 -10.86 -8.29 -14.41
C ARG A 109 -11.90 -9.31 -14.86
N GLU A 110 -11.80 -10.55 -14.37
CA GLU A 110 -12.78 -11.60 -14.65
C GLU A 110 -14.16 -11.26 -14.06
N VAL A 111 -14.22 -10.80 -12.81
CA VAL A 111 -15.45 -10.32 -12.16
C VAL A 111 -16.06 -9.14 -12.93
N ALA A 112 -15.26 -8.15 -13.29
CA ALA A 112 -15.72 -6.98 -14.05
C ALA A 112 -16.26 -7.38 -15.44
N LEU A 113 -15.58 -8.33 -16.11
CA LEU A 113 -16.00 -8.83 -17.41
C LEU A 113 -17.33 -9.60 -17.33
N GLU A 114 -17.52 -10.41 -16.30
CA GLU A 114 -18.77 -11.17 -16.08
C GLU A 114 -19.96 -10.23 -15.81
N GLU A 115 -19.76 -9.17 -15.04
CA GLU A 115 -20.77 -8.13 -14.78
C GLU A 115 -20.98 -7.15 -15.94
N ASN A 116 -20.19 -7.28 -17.02
CA ASN A 116 -20.21 -6.37 -18.17
C ASN A 116 -20.06 -4.89 -17.74
N ASP A 117 -19.14 -4.62 -16.81
CA ASP A 117 -18.84 -3.30 -16.27
C ASP A 117 -17.32 -3.18 -15.96
N PHE A 118 -16.89 -2.05 -15.40
CA PHE A 118 -15.56 -1.89 -14.80
C PHE A 118 -15.67 -1.82 -13.28
N ILE A 119 -14.73 -2.44 -12.56
CA ILE A 119 -14.78 -2.44 -11.10
C ILE A 119 -13.96 -1.28 -10.52
N SER A 120 -14.56 -0.52 -9.60
CA SER A 120 -13.90 0.60 -8.94
C SER A 120 -13.40 0.22 -7.55
N ILE A 121 -12.07 0.28 -7.36
CA ILE A 121 -11.42 -0.02 -6.07
C ILE A 121 -10.91 1.27 -5.41
N THR A 122 -11.14 1.42 -4.11
CA THR A 122 -10.66 2.56 -3.31
C THR A 122 -9.29 2.31 -2.68
N ALA A 123 -8.89 1.04 -2.53
CA ALA A 123 -7.55 0.66 -2.10
C ALA A 123 -7.20 -0.75 -2.61
N GLY A 124 -5.96 -0.93 -3.07
CA GLY A 124 -5.34 -2.21 -3.39
C GLY A 124 -4.18 -2.53 -2.44
N TYR A 125 -2.99 -2.79 -3.00
CA TYR A 125 -1.78 -2.93 -2.18
C TYR A 125 -1.51 -1.65 -1.39
N ARG A 126 -1.05 -1.83 -0.15
CA ARG A 126 -0.59 -0.75 0.72
C ARG A 126 0.80 -1.10 1.21
N ASP A 127 1.79 -0.30 0.90
CA ASP A 127 3.15 -0.52 1.39
C ASP A 127 3.28 -0.20 2.90
N VAL A 128 4.44 -0.53 3.46
CA VAL A 128 4.73 -0.34 4.89
C VAL A 128 4.70 1.13 5.32
N ALA A 129 5.06 2.09 4.46
CA ALA A 129 5.03 3.52 4.78
C ALA A 129 3.59 4.06 4.77
N MET A 130 2.77 3.65 3.80
CA MET A 130 1.33 3.92 3.81
C MET A 130 0.65 3.30 5.05
N GLN A 131 1.01 2.06 5.43
CA GLN A 131 0.45 1.45 6.64
C GLN A 131 0.92 2.16 7.92
N TYR A 132 2.17 2.64 7.97
CA TYR A 132 2.68 3.49 9.05
C TYR A 132 1.84 4.77 9.18
N TYR A 133 1.55 5.44 8.06
CA TYR A 133 0.67 6.60 8.00
C TYR A 133 -0.76 6.27 8.49
N SER A 134 -1.36 5.16 8.03
CA SER A 134 -2.67 4.68 8.49
C SER A 134 -2.70 4.47 10.00
N ARG A 135 -1.64 3.85 10.55
CA ARG A 135 -1.52 3.55 11.97
C ARG A 135 -1.41 4.84 12.80
N TRP A 136 -0.60 5.79 12.35
CA TRP A 136 -0.50 7.10 12.99
C TRP A 136 -1.85 7.83 12.99
N TYR A 137 -2.59 7.82 11.88
CA TYR A 137 -3.89 8.49 11.80
C TYR A 137 -4.90 7.88 12.79
N LYS A 138 -4.90 6.55 12.92
CA LYS A 138 -5.69 5.87 13.94
C LYS A 138 -5.35 6.36 15.34
N GLU A 139 -4.06 6.44 15.67
CA GLU A 139 -3.59 6.79 17.02
C GLU A 139 -3.83 8.27 17.37
N ASN A 140 -3.81 9.17 16.39
CA ASN A 140 -3.76 10.61 16.64
C ASN A 140 -5.00 11.39 16.18
N CYS A 141 -5.75 10.89 15.19
CA CYS A 141 -6.91 11.59 14.63
C CYS A 141 -8.23 10.82 14.81
N ASN A 142 -8.24 9.51 14.60
CA ASN A 142 -9.46 8.71 14.68
C ASN A 142 -9.20 7.30 15.20
N SER A 143 -9.42 7.06 16.50
CA SER A 143 -9.20 5.75 17.13
C SER A 143 -10.04 4.61 16.52
N ASP A 144 -11.18 4.96 15.91
CA ASP A 144 -12.09 4.01 15.29
C ASP A 144 -11.65 3.62 13.87
N PHE A 145 -10.66 4.33 13.30
CA PHE A 145 -10.08 3.97 12.01
C PHE A 145 -9.42 2.59 12.07
N ALA A 146 -9.77 1.71 11.14
CA ALA A 146 -9.26 0.34 11.07
C ALA A 146 -7.85 0.30 10.46
N ALA A 147 -6.83 0.49 11.30
CA ALA A 147 -5.44 0.34 10.91
C ALA A 147 -4.69 -0.65 11.82
N ALA A 148 -4.18 -1.73 11.22
CA ALA A 148 -3.23 -2.62 11.85
C ALA A 148 -1.88 -1.93 12.09
N ILE A 149 -1.01 -2.53 12.89
CA ILE A 149 0.41 -2.17 12.89
C ILE A 149 1.03 -2.57 11.54
N PRO A 150 2.07 -1.89 11.04
CA PRO A 150 2.81 -2.33 9.87
C PRO A 150 3.27 -3.80 10.01
N GLY A 151 3.10 -4.57 8.93
CA GLY A 151 3.25 -6.03 8.89
C GLY A 151 1.97 -6.80 9.22
N GLY A 152 0.94 -6.14 9.77
CA GLY A 152 -0.31 -6.78 10.17
C GLY A 152 -1.50 -6.55 9.22
N SER A 153 -1.36 -5.71 8.19
CA SER A 153 -2.45 -5.35 7.29
C SER A 153 -2.61 -6.35 6.15
N ASN A 154 -3.83 -6.76 5.82
CA ASN A 154 -4.07 -7.64 4.67
C ASN A 154 -3.79 -6.95 3.32
N HIS A 155 -3.86 -5.62 3.25
CA HIS A 155 -3.42 -4.86 2.08
C HIS A 155 -1.91 -4.94 1.84
N GLN A 156 -1.10 -5.09 2.89
CA GLN A 156 0.36 -5.32 2.74
C GLN A 156 0.67 -6.73 2.21
N GLY A 157 -0.28 -7.66 2.31
CA GLY A 157 -0.16 -8.98 1.69
C GLY A 157 -0.61 -9.02 0.23
N GLY A 158 -1.00 -7.87 -0.35
CA GLY A 158 -1.38 -7.74 -1.75
C GLY A 158 -2.60 -8.55 -2.18
N ARG A 159 -3.31 -9.24 -1.27
CA ARG A 159 -4.52 -10.02 -1.56
C ARG A 159 -5.83 -9.27 -1.31
N ALA A 160 -5.77 -8.12 -0.64
CA ALA A 160 -6.94 -7.38 -0.17
C ALA A 160 -7.25 -6.16 -1.04
N VAL A 161 -8.53 -5.86 -1.22
CA VAL A 161 -9.04 -4.70 -1.93
C VAL A 161 -10.23 -4.09 -1.23
N ASP A 162 -10.31 -2.77 -1.24
CA ASP A 162 -11.50 -2.03 -0.84
C ASP A 162 -12.30 -1.62 -2.08
N ILE A 163 -13.60 -1.90 -2.10
CA ILE A 163 -14.48 -1.70 -3.25
C ILE A 163 -15.40 -0.49 -3.02
N ARG A 164 -15.54 0.39 -4.02
CA ARG A 164 -16.34 1.62 -3.90
C ARG A 164 -17.84 1.36 -3.77
N TYR A 165 -18.34 0.33 -4.45
CA TYR A 165 -19.77 -0.03 -4.50
C TYR A 165 -20.00 -1.48 -4.05
N PRO A 166 -19.69 -1.81 -2.79
CA PRO A 166 -19.64 -3.20 -2.34
C PRO A 166 -20.99 -3.92 -2.46
N ALA A 167 -22.10 -3.22 -2.22
CA ALA A 167 -23.43 -3.80 -2.36
C ALA A 167 -23.77 -4.27 -3.79
N PHE A 168 -23.23 -3.61 -4.82
CA PHE A 168 -23.41 -4.03 -6.20
C PHE A 168 -22.49 -5.20 -6.54
N TRP A 169 -21.21 -5.11 -6.14
CA TRP A 169 -20.18 -6.09 -6.50
C TRP A 169 -20.17 -7.36 -5.63
N ASN A 170 -20.90 -7.38 -4.52
CA ASN A 170 -20.77 -8.43 -3.51
C ASN A 170 -20.92 -9.84 -4.09
N ASP A 171 -22.02 -10.11 -4.79
CA ASP A 171 -22.31 -11.48 -5.26
C ASP A 171 -21.32 -11.91 -6.35
N ALA A 172 -20.93 -10.98 -7.23
CA ALA A 172 -19.94 -11.21 -8.28
C ALA A 172 -18.53 -11.48 -7.71
N LEU A 173 -18.11 -10.70 -6.70
CA LEU A 173 -16.83 -10.90 -6.02
C LEU A 173 -16.80 -12.25 -5.29
N LEU A 174 -17.86 -12.60 -4.56
CA LEU A 174 -17.95 -13.91 -3.90
C LEU A 174 -17.92 -15.06 -4.91
N ALA A 175 -18.58 -14.91 -6.07
CA ALA A 175 -18.51 -15.88 -7.17
C ALA A 175 -17.10 -15.96 -7.79
N GLY A 176 -16.39 -14.84 -7.87
CA GLY A 176 -15.01 -14.71 -8.35
C GLY A 176 -13.94 -15.15 -7.34
N GLY A 177 -14.32 -15.80 -6.24
CA GLY A 177 -13.37 -16.36 -5.27
C GLY A 177 -12.90 -15.38 -4.19
N PHE A 178 -13.50 -14.19 -4.10
CA PHE A 178 -13.25 -13.29 -2.98
C PHE A 178 -14.04 -13.72 -1.74
N VAL A 179 -13.56 -13.30 -0.57
CA VAL A 179 -14.26 -13.42 0.70
C VAL A 179 -14.33 -12.06 1.38
N HIS A 180 -15.22 -11.93 2.35
CA HIS A 180 -15.39 -10.74 3.18
C HIS A 180 -15.03 -11.07 4.64
N PRO A 181 -13.73 -11.14 4.97
CA PRO A 181 -13.26 -11.78 6.21
C PRO A 181 -13.37 -10.88 7.44
N ILE A 182 -13.59 -9.58 7.26
CA ILE A 182 -13.66 -8.59 8.35
C ILE A 182 -15.12 -8.18 8.55
N PRO A 183 -15.78 -8.63 9.64
CA PRO A 183 -17.14 -8.21 9.93
C PRO A 183 -17.19 -6.69 10.13
N ASN A 184 -18.19 -6.05 9.51
CA ASN A 184 -18.43 -4.59 9.56
C ASN A 184 -17.46 -3.70 8.77
N ASP A 185 -16.54 -4.29 8.00
CA ASP A 185 -15.73 -3.54 7.04
C ASP A 185 -16.25 -3.77 5.61
N THR A 186 -17.46 -3.27 5.34
CA THR A 186 -18.22 -3.58 4.12
C THR A 186 -17.46 -3.41 2.78
N PRO A 187 -16.54 -2.44 2.63
CA PRO A 187 -15.76 -2.32 1.40
C PRO A 187 -14.69 -3.41 1.21
N HIS A 188 -14.26 -4.11 2.27
CA HIS A 188 -13.05 -4.92 2.29
C HIS A 188 -13.30 -6.36 1.79
N TYR A 189 -12.60 -6.74 0.72
CA TYR A 189 -12.59 -8.08 0.16
C TYR A 189 -11.17 -8.62 0.08
N GLU A 190 -11.03 -9.94 0.20
CA GLU A 190 -9.76 -10.65 0.00
C GLU A 190 -9.94 -11.75 -1.02
N LEU A 191 -9.04 -11.85 -2.00
CA LEU A 191 -9.00 -13.02 -2.87
C LEU A 191 -8.62 -14.25 -2.03
N TYR A 192 -9.44 -15.30 -2.09
CA TYR A 192 -9.25 -16.52 -1.31
C TYR A 192 -8.91 -17.69 -2.23
N MET A 193 -7.62 -18.02 -2.30
CA MET A 193 -7.12 -19.18 -3.03
C MET A 193 -6.63 -20.27 -2.07
N ASP A 194 -5.73 -21.14 -2.53
CA ASP A 194 -5.20 -22.23 -1.72
C ASP A 194 -4.29 -21.75 -0.55
N ALA A 195 -3.81 -22.71 0.23
CA ALA A 195 -2.98 -22.44 1.39
C ALA A 195 -1.64 -21.77 1.02
N THR A 196 -1.08 -22.10 -0.14
CA THR A 196 0.20 -21.55 -0.61
C THR A 196 0.05 -20.06 -0.93
N PHE A 197 -0.96 -19.68 -1.70
CA PHE A 197 -1.25 -18.27 -1.97
C PHE A 197 -1.45 -17.46 -0.68
N ARG A 198 -2.10 -18.07 0.31
CA ARG A 198 -2.33 -17.43 1.62
C ARG A 198 -1.04 -17.24 2.40
N GLU A 199 -0.17 -18.24 2.46
CA GLU A 199 1.14 -18.19 3.11
C GLU A 199 2.03 -17.14 2.46
N GLU A 200 2.14 -17.16 1.13
CA GLU A 200 2.83 -16.14 0.33
C GLU A 200 2.32 -14.72 0.59
N SER A 201 1.02 -14.56 0.81
CA SER A 201 0.45 -13.25 1.17
C SER A 201 0.84 -12.79 2.58
N GLU A 202 1.17 -13.71 3.49
CA GLU A 202 1.75 -13.36 4.79
C GLU A 202 3.23 -13.01 4.63
N ASP A 203 3.98 -13.77 3.82
CA ASP A 203 5.38 -13.47 3.50
C ASP A 203 5.53 -12.07 2.89
N LEU A 204 4.65 -11.67 1.96
CA LEU A 204 4.67 -10.35 1.33
C LEU A 204 4.53 -9.20 2.36
N LYS A 205 3.89 -9.43 3.51
CA LYS A 205 3.81 -8.43 4.59
C LYS A 205 5.18 -8.20 5.23
N GLU A 206 5.93 -9.28 5.48
CA GLU A 206 7.29 -9.24 6.01
C GLU A 206 8.25 -8.66 4.96
N LEU A 207 8.11 -9.07 3.70
CA LEU A 207 8.91 -8.55 2.59
C LEU A 207 8.69 -7.05 2.37
N SER A 208 7.46 -6.53 2.58
CA SER A 208 7.18 -5.09 2.54
C SER A 208 8.03 -4.30 3.55
N ILE A 209 8.23 -4.87 4.75
CA ILE A 209 9.09 -4.28 5.78
C ILE A 209 10.57 -4.42 5.39
N LEU A 210 10.98 -5.60 4.89
CA LEU A 210 12.35 -5.84 4.46
C LEU A 210 12.77 -4.91 3.31
N ALA A 211 11.88 -4.68 2.34
CA ALA A 211 12.11 -3.74 1.24
C ALA A 211 12.42 -2.34 1.77
N PHE A 212 11.67 -1.87 2.77
CA PHE A 212 11.97 -0.61 3.43
C PHE A 212 13.33 -0.63 4.15
N GLN A 213 13.64 -1.67 4.91
CA GLN A 213 14.91 -1.77 5.64
C GLN A 213 16.12 -1.71 4.70
N ARG A 214 16.06 -2.43 3.57
CA ARG A 214 17.09 -2.39 2.51
C ARG A 214 17.23 -0.99 1.91
N LEU A 215 16.10 -0.35 1.60
CA LEU A 215 16.08 0.99 1.03
C LEU A 215 16.63 2.04 2.01
N TRP A 216 16.28 1.92 3.30
CA TRP A 216 16.82 2.77 4.37
C TRP A 216 18.33 2.63 4.49
N ASN A 217 18.84 1.40 4.66
CA ASN A 217 20.26 1.13 4.86
C ASN A 217 21.12 1.61 3.69
N ARG A 218 20.60 1.49 2.47
CA ARG A 218 21.24 1.99 1.25
C ARG A 218 21.45 3.51 1.26
N ASN A 219 20.50 4.25 1.84
CA ASN A 219 20.52 5.70 1.87
C ASN A 219 21.10 6.27 3.17
N ASN A 220 21.23 5.45 4.22
CA ASN A 220 21.71 5.83 5.54
C ASN A 220 22.86 4.92 6.00
N PRO A 221 24.02 4.92 5.33
CA PRO A 221 25.12 3.98 5.61
C PRO A 221 25.78 4.15 6.99
N ASN A 222 25.48 5.24 7.70
CA ASN A 222 25.99 5.51 9.05
C ASN A 222 24.94 5.26 10.15
N ASP A 223 23.73 4.81 9.77
CA ASP A 223 22.59 4.61 10.67
C ASP A 223 21.80 3.37 10.21
N LEU A 224 22.44 2.22 10.30
CA LEU A 224 21.90 0.96 9.80
C LEU A 224 20.88 0.38 10.80
N ILE A 225 19.80 -0.15 10.25
CA ILE A 225 18.81 -0.96 10.98
C ILE A 225 18.90 -2.43 10.53
N PRO A 226 18.41 -3.39 11.34
CA PRO A 226 18.31 -4.79 10.90
C PRO A 226 17.46 -4.93 9.63
N GLU A 227 17.89 -5.79 8.71
CA GLU A 227 17.13 -6.21 7.51
C GLU A 227 16.51 -7.58 7.77
N ASP A 228 15.54 -7.63 8.69
CA ASP A 228 14.94 -8.86 9.22
C ASP A 228 13.45 -9.01 8.87
N GLY A 229 12.86 -8.06 8.15
CA GLY A 229 11.42 -8.05 7.84
C GLY A 229 10.53 -7.74 9.06
N VAL A 230 11.11 -7.34 10.19
CA VAL A 230 10.36 -7.10 11.44
C VAL A 230 10.12 -5.61 11.66
N TYR A 231 8.87 -5.25 11.95
CA TYR A 231 8.51 -3.89 12.33
C TYR A 231 8.86 -3.63 13.81
N GLY A 232 10.14 -3.38 14.06
CA GLY A 232 10.71 -2.99 15.36
C GLY A 232 10.72 -1.48 15.61
N ALA A 233 11.26 -1.08 16.77
CA ALA A 233 11.41 0.34 17.13
C ALA A 233 12.31 1.09 16.14
N ASP A 234 13.43 0.49 15.74
CA ASP A 234 14.38 1.08 14.79
C ASP A 234 13.74 1.27 13.41
N THR A 235 13.02 0.24 12.91
CA THR A 235 12.24 0.33 11.66
C THR A 235 11.19 1.45 11.72
N LYS A 236 10.49 1.59 12.86
CA LYS A 236 9.50 2.65 13.07
C LYS A 236 10.14 4.05 13.01
N GLU A 237 11.25 4.26 13.72
CA GLU A 237 11.97 5.54 13.74
C GLU A 237 12.51 5.91 12.35
N ALA A 238 13.07 4.93 11.65
CA ALA A 238 13.51 5.06 10.27
C ALA A 238 12.35 5.46 9.34
N LEU A 239 11.18 4.80 9.43
CA LEU A 239 9.99 5.16 8.64
C LEU A 239 9.57 6.61 8.89
N GLY A 240 9.48 7.04 10.15
CA GLY A 240 9.14 8.41 10.51
C GLY A 240 10.14 9.44 9.96
N SER A 241 11.43 9.09 9.94
CA SER A 241 12.51 9.94 9.44
C SER A 241 12.69 9.90 7.92
N SER A 242 11.95 9.03 7.22
CA SER A 242 12.10 8.84 5.78
C SER A 242 11.51 10.02 5.01
N PRO A 243 12.12 10.42 3.87
CA PRO A 243 11.58 11.45 3.01
C PRO A 243 10.30 10.98 2.32
N VAL A 244 9.23 11.77 2.41
CA VAL A 244 7.92 11.46 1.80
C VAL A 244 8.07 11.26 0.29
N GLU A 245 8.84 12.15 -0.35
CA GLU A 245 9.10 12.12 -1.80
C GLU A 245 10.07 11.00 -2.24
N GLY A 246 10.49 10.14 -1.31
CA GLY A 246 11.40 9.03 -1.58
C GLY A 246 12.87 9.39 -1.41
N PHE A 247 13.68 8.34 -1.40
CA PHE A 247 15.12 8.40 -1.23
C PHE A 247 15.86 8.75 -2.52
N PRO A 248 17.08 9.33 -2.45
CA PRO A 248 17.89 9.60 -3.63
C PRO A 248 18.37 8.34 -4.34
N ILE A 249 18.59 7.25 -3.60
CA ILE A 249 18.91 5.94 -4.16
C ILE A 249 17.66 5.08 -4.02
N GLY A 250 16.92 4.90 -5.11
CA GLY A 250 15.70 4.08 -5.15
C GLY A 250 15.99 2.58 -5.15
N ALA A 251 15.07 1.81 -5.71
CA ALA A 251 15.20 0.37 -5.82
C ALA A 251 16.41 -0.06 -6.66
N ILE A 252 17.06 -1.16 -6.27
CA ILE A 252 18.16 -1.75 -7.05
C ILE A 252 17.89 -3.23 -7.24
N CYS A 253 17.56 -3.58 -8.48
CA CYS A 253 17.49 -4.96 -8.92
C CYS A 253 18.92 -5.46 -9.11
N SER A 254 19.52 -6.01 -8.06
CA SER A 254 20.71 -6.83 -8.26
C SER A 254 20.28 -8.02 -9.10
N PRO A 255 20.99 -8.38 -10.18
CA PRO A 255 20.80 -9.71 -10.74
C PRO A 255 21.04 -10.67 -9.58
N VAL A 256 20.01 -11.41 -9.18
CA VAL A 256 20.17 -12.54 -8.27
C VAL A 256 21.31 -13.32 -8.87
N GLY A 257 22.45 -13.38 -8.18
CA GLY A 257 23.61 -14.06 -8.69
C GLY A 257 23.14 -15.45 -9.06
N GLU A 258 23.13 -15.75 -10.35
CA GLU A 258 23.21 -17.11 -10.84
C GLU A 258 24.51 -17.63 -10.23
N GLY A 259 24.42 -18.13 -9.00
CA GLY A 259 25.47 -18.87 -8.38
C GLY A 259 25.63 -20.08 -9.27
N ASP A 260 26.59 -20.00 -10.19
CA ASP A 260 27.03 -21.09 -11.03
C ASP A 260 27.16 -22.32 -10.12
N PRO A 261 26.30 -23.35 -10.23
CA PRO A 261 26.32 -24.48 -9.31
C PRO A 261 27.54 -25.41 -9.52
N ASP A 262 28.52 -25.02 -10.34
CA ASP A 262 29.53 -25.91 -10.91
C ASP A 262 30.99 -25.54 -10.58
N GLU A 263 31.31 -24.72 -9.57
CA GLU A 263 32.67 -24.69 -9.02
C GLU A 263 32.93 -25.84 -8.02
N ASP A 264 32.95 -27.04 -8.59
CA ASP A 264 33.97 -28.08 -8.42
C ASP A 264 34.83 -28.01 -7.12
N MET A 265 34.30 -28.57 -6.03
CA MET A 265 35.10 -29.01 -4.87
C MET A 265 35.83 -30.34 -5.15
N GLY A 266 36.52 -30.40 -6.29
CA GLY A 266 37.49 -31.44 -6.66
C GLY A 266 38.81 -31.31 -5.88
N GLY A 267 38.73 -31.25 -4.55
CA GLY A 267 39.90 -31.33 -3.68
C GLY A 267 40.33 -32.78 -3.49
N GLU A 268 41.36 -33.21 -4.23
CA GLU A 268 42.11 -34.46 -4.01
C GLU A 268 42.52 -34.61 -2.54
N VAL A 269 41.92 -35.57 -1.83
CA VAL A 269 42.44 -36.06 -0.54
C VAL A 269 43.37 -37.24 -0.83
N LEU A 270 44.67 -36.97 -0.81
CA LEU A 270 45.71 -37.99 -0.76
C LEU A 270 45.61 -38.79 0.54
N GLN A 271 45.47 -40.10 0.39
CA GLN A 271 45.62 -41.11 1.43
C GLN A 271 47.09 -41.16 1.89
N ASP A 272 47.32 -41.13 3.20
CA ASP A 272 48.50 -41.79 3.77
C ASP A 272 48.16 -42.44 5.10
N VAL A 273 48.70 -43.65 5.27
CA VAL A 273 48.32 -44.71 6.19
C VAL A 273 49.45 -44.87 7.19
N SER A 274 49.17 -44.89 8.48
CA SER A 274 50.15 -45.31 9.49
C SER A 274 49.46 -45.89 10.72
N GLU A 275 49.54 -47.22 10.80
CA GLU A 275 49.11 -48.10 11.88
C GLU A 275 49.92 -47.90 13.18
N GLY A 276 49.32 -48.19 14.34
CA GLY A 276 50.08 -48.60 15.54
C GLY A 276 49.42 -48.29 16.90
N PRO A 277 49.57 -49.15 17.94
CA PRO A 277 48.42 -49.66 18.68
C PRO A 277 48.40 -49.46 20.23
N ALA A 278 47.20 -49.69 20.79
CA ALA A 278 46.81 -50.33 22.07
C ALA A 278 47.52 -50.01 23.41
N ASP A 279 46.72 -49.68 24.44
CA ASP A 279 46.72 -50.28 25.80
C ASP A 279 45.60 -49.62 26.65
N LEU A 280 44.56 -50.32 27.11
CA LEU A 280 44.42 -51.20 28.29
C LEU A 280 44.13 -50.49 29.64
N HIS A 281 42.93 -50.82 30.17
CA HIS A 281 42.56 -51.08 31.58
C HIS A 281 42.37 -49.95 32.61
N SER A 282 41.15 -49.89 33.20
CA SER A 282 40.84 -50.19 34.62
C SER A 282 39.49 -49.53 35.00
N GLN A 283 38.38 -50.26 35.13
CA GLN A 283 37.81 -50.81 36.39
C GLN A 283 37.66 -49.74 37.49
N SER A 284 36.43 -49.28 37.77
CA SER A 284 35.46 -49.80 38.77
C SER A 284 35.59 -49.08 40.11
N ASP A 285 34.53 -48.44 40.62
CA ASP A 285 33.99 -48.75 41.95
C ASP A 285 32.70 -47.95 42.26
N THR A 286 32.07 -48.38 43.33
CA THR A 286 30.70 -48.29 43.81
C THR A 286 30.50 -47.23 44.92
N GLY A 287 29.22 -46.98 45.29
CA GLY A 287 28.80 -46.29 46.52
C GLY A 287 27.61 -45.35 46.25
N GLU A 288 26.36 -45.71 46.55
CA GLU A 288 25.67 -45.48 47.86
C GLU A 288 25.81 -44.00 48.29
N GLY A 289 24.78 -43.15 48.32
CA GLY A 289 23.46 -43.26 48.95
C GLY A 289 23.37 -42.16 50.03
N MET A 290 22.42 -41.22 49.93
CA MET A 290 21.93 -40.29 50.98
C MET A 290 20.86 -39.36 50.36
N GLU A 291 19.57 -39.52 50.68
CA GLU A 291 18.79 -38.77 51.69
C GLU A 291 18.55 -37.30 51.27
N ASP A 292 17.34 -37.00 50.79
CA ASP A 292 16.24 -36.36 51.55
C ASP A 292 16.48 -34.85 51.79
N SER A 293 15.77 -34.03 51.01
CA SER A 293 15.42 -32.67 51.41
C SER A 293 14.12 -32.28 50.74
N SER A 294 13.05 -32.39 51.51
CA SER A 294 11.71 -31.88 51.24
C SER A 294 11.64 -30.34 51.30
N ALA A 295 10.61 -29.82 50.61
CA ALA A 295 9.86 -28.55 50.85
C ALA A 295 10.30 -27.27 50.09
N PRO A 296 9.38 -26.28 49.89
CA PRO A 296 7.92 -26.37 49.76
C PRO A 296 7.32 -25.56 48.59
N ASP A 297 6.08 -25.95 48.29
CA ASP A 297 5.04 -25.31 47.48
C ASP A 297 4.53 -24.00 48.16
N PRO A 298 4.31 -22.87 47.45
CA PRO A 298 3.70 -21.69 48.06
C PRO A 298 2.17 -21.78 48.06
N GLU A 299 1.62 -22.00 49.26
CA GLU A 299 0.22 -21.70 49.61
C GLU A 299 -0.12 -20.24 49.35
N VAL A 300 -1.21 -20.01 48.61
CA VAL A 300 -1.99 -18.78 48.65
C VAL A 300 -3.38 -19.12 49.20
N GLN A 301 -3.55 -18.89 50.50
CA GLN A 301 -4.83 -18.64 51.17
C GLN A 301 -4.67 -17.26 51.81
N GLY A 302 -5.60 -16.31 51.80
CA GLY A 302 -7.00 -16.23 51.44
C GLY A 302 -7.55 -15.05 52.24
N GLU A 303 -8.50 -14.26 51.71
CA GLU A 303 -9.39 -13.50 52.58
C GLU A 303 -10.84 -13.65 52.11
N VAL A 304 -11.62 -14.07 53.08
CA VAL A 304 -13.04 -14.35 53.07
C VAL A 304 -13.75 -13.12 53.61
N PHE A 305 -14.75 -12.62 52.90
CA PHE A 305 -15.91 -12.00 53.52
C PHE A 305 -17.18 -12.65 52.96
N GLY A 306 -17.82 -13.47 53.79
CA GLY A 306 -19.24 -13.80 53.65
C GLY A 306 -20.10 -12.58 53.99
N GLY A 307 -21.40 -12.55 53.74
CA GLY A 307 -22.34 -13.52 53.20
C GLY A 307 -23.72 -12.84 53.20
N GLY A 308 -24.75 -13.53 52.71
CA GLY A 308 -26.14 -13.12 52.92
C GLY A 308 -27.05 -13.24 51.70
N ASP A 309 -27.43 -14.48 51.38
CA ASP A 309 -28.81 -14.95 51.17
C ASP A 309 -29.92 -13.89 51.02
N GLN A 310 -30.68 -13.92 49.92
CA GLN A 310 -32.08 -14.39 49.92
C GLN A 310 -32.83 -14.11 48.59
N SER A 311 -33.27 -15.21 47.98
CA SER A 311 -34.64 -15.46 47.52
C SER A 311 -35.19 -14.84 46.22
N VAL A 312 -36.02 -15.69 45.58
CA VAL A 312 -37.09 -15.46 44.60
C VAL A 312 -36.68 -14.84 43.26
N GLY A 313 -36.75 -15.52 42.11
CA GLY A 313 -37.82 -16.40 41.65
C GLY A 313 -38.86 -15.57 40.93
N SER A 314 -38.79 -15.49 39.59
CA SER A 314 -39.90 -15.09 38.69
C SER A 314 -39.48 -15.37 37.25
N ASP A 315 -40.00 -16.49 36.71
CA ASP A 315 -40.29 -16.64 35.30
C ASP A 315 -41.14 -15.44 34.83
N SER A 316 -40.82 -14.90 33.65
CA SER A 316 -41.77 -14.16 32.83
C SER A 316 -41.26 -14.15 31.39
N SER A 317 -41.77 -15.11 30.62
CA SER A 317 -42.07 -14.96 29.20
C SER A 317 -42.65 -13.58 28.90
N LEU A 318 -42.25 -12.95 27.79
CA LEU A 318 -43.15 -12.19 26.92
C LEU A 318 -42.45 -11.86 25.60
N ALA A 319 -42.92 -12.53 24.55
CA ALA A 319 -42.86 -12.03 23.19
C ALA A 319 -43.78 -10.80 23.05
N SER A 320 -43.35 -9.80 22.28
CA SER A 320 -44.19 -8.83 21.56
C SER A 320 -43.25 -8.05 20.62
N ASP A 321 -43.35 -8.30 19.33
CA ASP A 321 -44.11 -7.47 18.36
C ASP A 321 -43.30 -6.24 17.92
N ALA A 322 -42.58 -6.42 16.81
CA ALA A 322 -42.10 -5.32 15.99
C ALA A 322 -43.26 -4.77 15.13
N PRO A 323 -43.49 -3.45 15.09
CA PRO A 323 -44.57 -2.88 14.30
C PRO A 323 -44.25 -2.89 12.81
N SER A 324 -45.09 -3.59 12.06
CA SER A 324 -45.38 -3.35 10.65
C SER A 324 -46.03 -1.97 10.47
N GLY A 325 -45.51 -1.13 9.59
CA GLY A 325 -46.22 0.07 9.15
C GLY A 325 -45.32 1.12 8.51
N PHE A 326 -45.01 0.95 7.24
CA PHE A 326 -44.84 2.11 6.35
C PHE A 326 -45.75 1.94 5.14
N ASP A 327 -46.64 2.90 5.04
CA ASP A 327 -47.67 3.04 4.02
C ASP A 327 -47.09 3.09 2.62
N SER A 328 -47.68 2.27 1.78
CA SER A 328 -47.71 2.39 0.33
C SER A 328 -48.26 3.76 -0.10
N VAL A 329 -47.39 4.60 -0.67
CA VAL A 329 -47.80 5.69 -1.57
C VAL A 329 -47.56 5.22 -3.00
N SER A 330 -48.68 4.90 -3.65
CA SER A 330 -48.77 4.82 -5.10
C SER A 330 -48.69 6.23 -5.68
N THR A 331 -47.73 6.46 -6.58
CA THR A 331 -47.83 7.53 -7.57
C THR A 331 -47.80 6.89 -8.95
N GLU A 332 -48.85 7.19 -9.68
CA GLU A 332 -49.16 6.75 -11.03
C GLU A 332 -48.09 7.25 -12.02
N ASP A 333 -47.62 6.34 -12.86
CA ASP A 333 -46.76 6.59 -14.00
C ASP A 333 -47.65 6.63 -15.27
N PRO A 334 -47.69 7.72 -16.05
CA PRO A 334 -48.25 7.68 -17.39
C PRO A 334 -47.13 7.57 -18.43
N ASP A 335 -47.17 6.45 -19.16
CA ASP A 335 -46.89 6.31 -20.59
C ASP A 335 -46.00 7.38 -21.25
N VAL A 336 -44.73 7.00 -21.52
CA VAL A 336 -43.96 7.65 -22.60
C VAL A 336 -43.50 6.60 -23.60
N GLU A 337 -43.97 6.81 -24.83
CA GLU A 337 -43.81 5.95 -25.98
C GLU A 337 -42.36 5.74 -26.42
N VAL A 338 -42.17 4.53 -26.94
CA VAL A 338 -41.01 4.02 -27.66
C VAL A 338 -40.90 4.69 -29.03
N GLY A 339 -39.73 5.23 -29.36
CA GLY A 339 -39.36 5.48 -30.75
C GLY A 339 -38.18 6.43 -30.96
N ALA A 340 -37.01 5.88 -31.29
CA ALA A 340 -36.26 6.24 -32.50
C ALA A 340 -34.86 5.59 -32.50
N SER A 341 -34.66 4.72 -33.48
CA SER A 341 -33.38 4.32 -34.05
C SER A 341 -32.59 5.53 -34.56
N VAL A 342 -31.29 5.60 -34.24
CA VAL A 342 -30.31 6.51 -34.86
C VAL A 342 -29.02 5.73 -35.14
N PRO A 343 -28.33 5.96 -36.28
CA PRO A 343 -27.46 4.95 -36.89
C PRO A 343 -26.01 5.01 -36.40
N SER A 344 -25.36 3.85 -36.51
CA SER A 344 -23.92 3.65 -36.52
C SER A 344 -23.26 4.44 -37.66
N GLU A 345 -22.37 5.36 -37.32
CA GLU A 345 -21.35 5.86 -38.25
C GLU A 345 -19.96 5.90 -37.60
N ARG A 346 -19.11 5.00 -38.12
CA ARG A 346 -17.74 5.22 -38.61
C ARG A 346 -16.69 5.86 -37.68
N PHE A 347 -15.77 4.98 -37.28
CA PHE A 347 -14.31 5.12 -37.28
C PHE A 347 -13.74 6.40 -37.91
N ALA A 348 -13.04 7.18 -37.07
CA ALA A 348 -11.91 8.00 -37.48
C ALA A 348 -10.73 7.67 -36.55
N THR A 349 -9.71 7.05 -37.14
CA THR A 349 -8.41 6.77 -36.55
C THR A 349 -7.69 8.10 -36.27
N VAL A 350 -7.30 8.33 -35.01
CA VAL A 350 -6.29 9.32 -34.62
C VAL A 350 -5.31 8.53 -33.76
N GLY A 351 -4.03 8.37 -34.11
CA GLY A 351 -3.16 9.32 -34.79
C GLY A 351 -2.12 9.75 -33.76
N GLN A 352 -1.13 8.87 -33.59
CA GLN A 352 0.14 9.05 -32.89
C GLN A 352 0.65 10.51 -32.99
N GLN A 353 0.71 11.22 -31.86
CA GLN A 353 1.49 12.44 -31.68
C GLN A 353 2.39 12.15 -30.46
N GLY A 354 3.70 12.04 -30.57
CA GLY A 354 4.60 12.92 -31.32
C GLY A 354 5.17 13.91 -30.31
N LEU A 355 6.25 13.50 -29.64
CA LEU A 355 7.09 14.36 -28.80
C LEU A 355 7.47 15.61 -29.60
N VAL A 356 7.02 16.78 -29.14
CA VAL A 356 7.48 18.06 -29.65
C VAL A 356 8.53 18.59 -28.69
N GLU A 357 9.79 18.43 -29.06
CA GLU A 357 10.90 19.18 -28.49
C GLU A 357 10.69 20.66 -28.81
N SER A 358 10.41 21.47 -27.80
CA SER A 358 10.45 22.93 -27.88
C SER A 358 11.89 23.42 -27.72
N GLY A 359 12.66 23.36 -28.81
CA GLY A 359 13.96 24.03 -28.92
C GLY A 359 13.79 25.54 -29.06
N CYS A 360 14.36 26.30 -28.13
CA CYS A 360 14.54 27.75 -28.26
C CYS A 360 15.51 28.05 -29.41
N ALA A 361 15.00 28.70 -30.45
CA ALA A 361 15.80 29.20 -31.58
C ALA A 361 16.73 30.33 -31.11
N GLN A 362 18.04 30.11 -31.24
CA GLN A 362 19.02 31.19 -31.32
C GLN A 362 18.97 31.77 -32.74
N THR A 363 18.68 33.07 -32.85
CA THR A 363 19.00 33.86 -34.06
C THR A 363 19.92 34.99 -33.65
N GLY A 364 21.05 35.09 -34.36
CA GLY A 364 21.98 36.22 -34.27
C GLY A 364 21.54 37.45 -35.05
#